data_AF-A0A2V9V1Z4-F1
#
_entry.id   AF-A0A2V9V1Z4-F1
#
_cell.length_a   1.000
_cell.length_b   1.000
_cell.length_c   1.000
_cell.angle_alpha   90.00
_cell.angle_beta   90.00
_cell.angle_gamma   90.00
#
_symmetry.space_group_name_H-M   'P 1'
#
loop_
_entity.id
_entity.type
_entity.pdbx_description
1 polymer ?
#
loop_
_entity_poly.entity_id
_entity_poly.type
_entity_poly.pdbx_seq_one_letter_code
_entity_poly.pdbx_strand_id
1 'polypeptide(L)'
;MGHLKQAKLAMFLIAALSGLLLGARELANAAPGERANQSDIAAQAQSSLDFETYRTRIEPIFLKTREGGVRCYDCHSALPTRLRLERLSDGSSSWTEQQSRRNFSVVSKLVTPADPLKSRLLLHPLSPEAGGDPTHAGGKFWKSQDDPEWRLIADWV
;
A
#
# COMPACT_ATOMS: atom_id res chain seq x y z
N MET A 1 -17.96 4.30 66.44
CA MET A 1 -16.92 3.70 65.56
C MET A 1 -17.61 3.00 64.41
N GLY A 2 -17.32 3.38 63.16
CA GLY A 2 -17.86 2.74 61.96
C GLY A 2 -18.21 3.73 60.85
N HIS A 3 -17.30 3.88 59.88
CA HIS A 3 -17.43 4.66 58.65
C HIS A 3 -18.56 4.16 57.73
N LEU A 4 -19.16 5.05 56.91
CA LEU A 4 -19.28 4.90 55.44
C LEU A 4 -19.90 6.17 54.82
N LYS A 5 -19.08 7.02 54.18
CA LYS A 5 -18.93 7.20 52.72
C LYS A 5 -20.15 7.81 52.00
N GLN A 6 -20.06 9.14 51.85
CA GLN A 6 -20.25 9.97 50.65
C GLN A 6 -21.20 9.43 49.57
N ALA A 7 -22.31 10.14 49.41
CA ALA A 7 -23.15 10.12 48.22
C ALA A 7 -23.42 11.56 47.80
N LYS A 8 -23.16 11.90 46.53
CA LYS A 8 -24.15 12.40 45.57
C LYS A 8 -23.50 13.20 44.44
N LEU A 9 -23.86 12.75 43.24
CA LEU A 9 -23.76 13.41 41.95
C LEU A 9 -24.96 14.38 41.81
N ALA A 10 -24.75 15.60 41.30
CA ALA A 10 -25.70 16.44 40.54
C ALA A 10 -25.12 17.87 40.45
N MET A 11 -24.68 18.34 39.28
CA MET A 11 -25.49 18.99 38.22
C MET A 11 -26.13 20.31 38.70
N PHE A 12 -25.53 21.44 38.31
CA PHE A 12 -26.16 22.75 38.33
C PHE A 12 -26.21 23.32 36.91
N LEU A 13 -27.43 23.50 36.42
CA LEU A 13 -27.79 24.23 35.22
C LEU A 13 -28.07 25.70 35.58
N ILE A 14 -27.43 26.60 34.82
CA ILE A 14 -27.92 27.86 34.22
C ILE A 14 -28.50 28.95 35.15
N ALA A 15 -27.89 30.15 35.07
CA ALA A 15 -28.63 31.41 34.97
C ALA A 15 -27.81 32.47 34.23
N ALA A 16 -28.44 33.07 33.22
CA ALA A 16 -27.91 34.08 32.31
C ALA A 16 -27.76 35.46 32.96
N LEU A 17 -26.85 36.28 32.45
CA LEU A 17 -27.00 37.74 32.49
C LEU A 17 -26.51 38.41 31.20
N SER A 18 -27.38 39.30 30.74
CA SER A 18 -27.41 40.03 29.48
C SER A 18 -26.26 41.02 29.30
N GLY A 19 -25.91 41.28 28.04
CA GLY A 19 -25.08 42.42 27.63
C GLY A 19 -25.14 42.63 26.12
N LEU A 20 -26.08 43.46 25.68
CA LEU A 20 -26.19 43.94 24.30
C LEU A 20 -25.27 45.17 24.15
N LEU A 21 -24.28 45.13 23.25
CA LEU A 21 -23.64 46.35 22.70
C LEU A 21 -23.03 46.07 21.32
N LEU A 22 -23.30 47.00 20.42
CA LEU A 22 -23.00 47.06 18.99
C LEU A 22 -21.50 47.02 18.66
N GLY A 23 -21.19 46.31 17.57
CA GLY A 23 -20.31 46.85 16.51
C GLY A 23 -18.87 46.34 16.47
N ALA A 24 -18.58 45.42 15.54
CA ALA A 24 -17.50 45.51 14.56
C ALA A 24 -17.48 44.22 13.72
N ARG A 25 -17.66 44.35 12.39
CA ARG A 25 -17.36 43.28 11.45
C ARG A 25 -15.84 43.18 11.35
N GLU A 26 -15.28 42.09 11.85
CA GLU A 26 -13.93 41.63 11.51
C GLU A 26 -14.08 40.30 10.78
N LEU A 27 -13.78 40.31 9.48
CA LEU A 27 -13.70 39.11 8.65
C LEU A 27 -12.42 38.36 9.04
N ALA A 28 -12.50 37.51 10.06
CA ALA A 28 -11.42 36.59 10.39
C ALA A 28 -11.42 35.42 9.40
N ASN A 29 -10.45 35.47 8.50
CA ASN A 29 -10.05 34.43 7.56
C ASN A 29 -9.92 33.07 8.26
N ALA A 30 -10.80 32.11 7.93
CA ALA A 30 -10.61 30.71 8.29
C ALA A 30 -9.61 30.10 7.29
N ALA A 31 -8.37 29.87 7.73
CA ALA A 31 -7.44 29.02 6.99
C ALA A 31 -7.95 27.57 7.04
N PRO A 32 -8.15 26.88 5.90
CA PRO A 32 -8.46 25.46 5.92
C PRO A 32 -7.19 24.71 6.34
N GLY A 33 -7.25 24.05 7.50
CA GLY A 33 -6.25 23.09 7.91
C GLY A 33 -6.20 21.94 6.90
N GLU A 34 -5.01 21.72 6.32
CA GLU A 34 -4.69 20.59 5.46
C GLU A 34 -4.90 19.27 6.22
N ARG A 35 -6.12 18.73 6.17
CA ARG A 35 -6.27 17.28 6.08
C ARG A 35 -5.91 16.90 4.65
N ALA A 36 -4.63 16.72 4.37
CA ALA A 36 -4.22 15.93 3.23
C ALA A 36 -4.93 14.59 3.36
N ASN A 37 -5.90 14.37 2.48
CA ASN A 37 -6.77 13.21 2.50
C ASN A 37 -5.86 12.00 2.30
N GLN A 38 -5.94 11.00 3.18
CA GLN A 38 -5.16 9.77 3.06
C GLN A 38 -5.37 9.09 1.69
N SER A 39 -6.51 9.40 1.06
CA SER A 39 -6.89 9.05 -0.31
C SER A 39 -6.06 9.75 -1.41
N ASP A 40 -5.64 11.00 -1.21
CA ASP A 40 -4.87 11.77 -2.19
C ASP A 40 -3.39 11.35 -2.19
N ILE A 41 -2.84 11.00 -1.02
CA ILE A 41 -1.48 10.44 -0.91
C ILE A 41 -1.40 9.07 -1.57
N ALA A 42 -2.41 8.20 -1.39
CA ALA A 42 -2.46 6.89 -2.05
C ALA A 42 -2.62 7.00 -3.58
N ALA A 43 -3.38 7.99 -4.06
CA ALA A 43 -3.55 8.26 -5.49
C ALA A 43 -2.29 8.85 -6.14
N GLN A 44 -1.57 9.75 -5.47
CA GLN A 44 -0.29 10.28 -5.94
C GLN A 44 0.84 9.24 -5.91
N ALA A 45 0.83 8.33 -4.93
CA ALA A 45 1.68 7.15 -4.87
C ALA A 45 1.49 6.20 -6.08
N GLN A 46 0.26 6.01 -6.56
CA GLN A 46 0.01 5.28 -7.80
C GLN A 46 0.47 6.04 -9.05
N SER A 47 0.68 7.36 -8.97
CA SER A 47 1.27 8.19 -10.02
C SER A 47 2.79 8.36 -9.94
N SER A 48 3.47 7.82 -8.91
CA SER A 48 4.92 7.94 -8.74
C SER A 48 5.73 6.76 -9.28
N LEU A 49 5.12 5.58 -9.43
CA LEU A 49 5.82 4.41 -9.97
C LEU A 49 6.05 4.57 -11.47
N ASP A 50 7.27 4.37 -11.93
CA ASP A 50 7.62 4.54 -13.33
C ASP A 50 7.24 3.31 -14.16
N PHE A 51 6.38 3.50 -15.17
CA PHE A 51 5.87 2.42 -16.02
C PHE A 51 6.97 1.84 -16.91
N GLU A 52 7.88 2.65 -17.45
CA GLU A 52 8.93 2.14 -18.33
C GLU A 52 9.95 1.30 -17.56
N THR A 53 10.35 1.73 -16.37
CA THR A 53 11.16 0.94 -15.44
C THR A 53 10.46 -0.35 -15.05
N TYR A 54 9.15 -0.29 -14.76
CA TYR A 54 8.36 -1.50 -14.52
C TYR A 54 8.45 -2.47 -15.69
N ARG A 55 8.08 -2.01 -16.89
CA ARG A 55 7.98 -2.87 -18.08
C ARG A 55 9.33 -3.46 -18.50
N THR A 56 10.41 -2.70 -18.34
CA THR A 56 11.74 -3.10 -18.83
C THR A 56 12.57 -3.86 -17.79
N ARG A 57 12.37 -3.59 -16.49
CA ARG A 57 13.21 -4.17 -15.41
C ARG A 57 12.45 -5.06 -14.45
N ILE A 58 11.20 -4.73 -14.14
CA ILE A 58 10.42 -5.42 -13.09
C ILE A 58 9.57 -6.55 -13.68
N GLU A 59 8.77 -6.25 -14.71
CA GLU A 59 7.85 -7.18 -15.33
C GLU A 59 8.53 -8.50 -15.81
N PRO A 60 9.74 -8.49 -16.41
CA PRO A 60 10.42 -9.73 -16.80
C PRO A 60 10.69 -10.69 -15.64
N ILE A 61 10.79 -10.20 -14.40
CA ILE A 61 11.02 -11.04 -13.21
C ILE A 61 9.89 -12.05 -13.02
N PHE A 62 8.66 -11.70 -13.40
CA PHE A 62 7.50 -12.58 -13.28
C PHE A 62 7.56 -13.78 -14.25
N LEU A 63 8.30 -13.64 -15.35
CA LEU A 63 8.48 -14.67 -16.39
C LEU A 63 9.78 -15.46 -16.23
N LYS A 64 10.67 -15.03 -15.34
CA LYS A 64 11.96 -15.67 -15.11
C LYS A 64 11.79 -17.10 -14.58
N THR A 65 12.36 -18.07 -15.29
CA THR A 65 12.47 -19.46 -14.84
C THR A 65 13.24 -19.53 -13.53
N ARG A 66 12.74 -20.33 -12.59
CA ARG A 66 13.33 -20.48 -11.25
C ARG A 66 13.95 -21.86 -11.13
N GLU A 67 15.15 -21.93 -10.57
CA GLU A 67 15.77 -23.22 -10.26
C GLU A 67 14.91 -23.94 -9.21
N GLY A 68 14.41 -25.13 -9.55
CA GLY A 68 13.60 -25.95 -8.64
C GLY A 68 12.25 -25.36 -8.25
N GLY A 69 11.72 -24.37 -8.98
CA GLY A 69 10.49 -23.67 -8.60
C GLY A 69 9.61 -23.24 -9.78
N VAL A 70 8.40 -22.80 -9.45
CA VAL A 70 7.45 -22.22 -10.42
C VAL A 70 7.77 -20.75 -10.69
N ARG A 71 7.44 -20.25 -11.88
CA ARG A 71 7.51 -18.80 -12.15
C ARG A 71 6.36 -18.12 -11.42
N CYS A 72 6.51 -16.83 -11.11
CA CYS A 72 5.39 -16.04 -10.59
C CYS A 72 4.19 -16.12 -11.56
N TYR A 73 4.46 -16.00 -12.85
CA TYR A 73 3.46 -16.09 -13.92
C TYR A 73 2.60 -17.35 -13.89
N ASP A 74 3.19 -18.52 -13.63
CA ASP A 74 2.51 -19.81 -13.80
C ASP A 74 1.27 -19.90 -12.88
N CYS A 75 1.38 -19.38 -11.65
CA CYS A 75 0.24 -19.30 -10.73
C CYS A 75 -0.56 -18.00 -10.91
N HIS A 76 0.12 -16.85 -11.08
CA HIS A 76 -0.55 -15.53 -11.07
C HIS A 76 -1.33 -15.20 -12.35
N SER A 77 -1.12 -15.96 -13.43
CA SER A 77 -1.96 -15.88 -14.65
C SER A 77 -3.16 -16.82 -14.64
N ALA A 78 -3.08 -17.91 -13.86
CA ALA A 78 -4.09 -18.97 -13.86
C ALA A 78 -5.05 -18.88 -12.66
N LEU A 79 -4.53 -18.63 -11.46
CA LEU A 79 -5.26 -18.73 -10.20
C LEU A 79 -5.84 -17.39 -9.73
N PRO A 80 -6.94 -17.39 -8.96
CA PRO A 80 -7.52 -16.18 -8.37
C PRO A 80 -6.68 -15.64 -7.22
N THR A 81 -5.62 -14.93 -7.56
CA THR A 81 -4.75 -14.21 -6.62
C THR A 81 -4.93 -12.69 -6.78
N ARG A 82 -4.44 -11.92 -5.81
CA ARG A 82 -4.45 -10.44 -5.89
C ARG A 82 -3.51 -9.91 -6.98
N LEU A 83 -2.36 -10.56 -7.18
CA LEU A 83 -1.51 -10.33 -8.33
C LEU A 83 -2.07 -11.11 -9.51
N ARG A 84 -3.04 -10.54 -10.22
CA ARG A 84 -3.57 -11.12 -11.45
C ARG A 84 -2.78 -10.60 -12.65
N LEU A 85 -1.90 -11.45 -13.18
CA LEU A 85 -1.17 -11.15 -14.41
C LEU A 85 -2.01 -11.53 -15.64
N GLU A 86 -1.91 -10.71 -16.68
CA GLU A 86 -2.44 -11.02 -18.00
C GLU A 86 -1.81 -12.31 -18.53
N ARG A 87 -2.58 -13.11 -19.26
CA ARG A 87 -2.01 -14.24 -20.00
C ARG A 87 -1.20 -13.71 -21.18
N LEU A 88 -0.05 -14.34 -21.43
CA LEU A 88 0.72 -14.11 -22.64
C LEU A 88 -0.13 -14.50 -23.86
N SER A 89 0.04 -13.74 -24.94
CA SER A 89 -0.52 -14.12 -26.24
C SER A 89 0.14 -15.39 -26.75
N ASP A 90 -0.58 -16.18 -27.53
CA ASP A 90 -0.09 -17.46 -28.06
C ASP A 90 1.26 -17.30 -28.78
N GLY A 91 2.22 -18.14 -28.41
CA GLY A 91 3.58 -18.11 -28.97
C GLY A 91 4.47 -16.96 -28.48
N SER A 92 3.98 -16.03 -27.66
CA SER A 92 4.78 -14.92 -27.14
C SER A 92 5.57 -15.31 -25.89
N SER A 93 6.80 -14.80 -25.79
CA SER A 93 7.64 -14.89 -24.59
C SER A 93 7.56 -13.65 -23.70
N SER A 94 6.81 -12.62 -24.09
CA SER A 94 6.63 -11.37 -23.34
C SER A 94 5.24 -10.77 -23.54
N TRP A 95 4.83 -9.87 -22.65
CA TRP A 95 3.59 -9.13 -22.81
C TRP A 95 3.71 -8.05 -23.88
N THR A 96 2.61 -7.79 -24.58
CA THR A 96 2.42 -6.55 -25.33
C THR A 96 2.36 -5.36 -24.38
N GLU A 97 2.67 -4.16 -24.85
CA GLU A 97 2.57 -2.95 -24.01
C GLU A 97 1.18 -2.78 -23.38
N GLN A 98 0.12 -3.13 -24.11
CA GLN A 98 -1.24 -3.05 -23.61
C GLN A 98 -1.48 -4.02 -22.44
N GLN A 99 -0.97 -5.25 -22.52
CA GLN A 99 -0.99 -6.20 -21.41
C GLN A 99 -0.13 -5.69 -20.24
N SER A 100 1.05 -5.14 -20.51
CA SER A 100 1.93 -4.58 -19.48
C SER A 100 1.28 -3.42 -18.73
N ARG A 101 0.50 -2.56 -19.40
CA ARG A 101 -0.26 -1.49 -18.73
C ARG A 101 -1.33 -2.04 -17.78
N ARG A 102 -1.97 -3.14 -18.15
CA ARG A 102 -2.94 -3.83 -17.26
C ARG A 102 -2.24 -4.49 -16.08
N ASN A 103 -1.13 -5.18 -16.32
CA ASN A 103 -0.31 -5.75 -15.26
C ASN A 103 0.18 -4.67 -14.29
N PHE A 104 0.72 -3.55 -14.82
CA PHE A 104 1.18 -2.42 -14.02
C PHE A 104 0.07 -1.90 -13.09
N SER A 105 -1.15 -1.70 -13.59
CA SER A 105 -2.27 -1.25 -12.75
C SER A 105 -2.57 -2.19 -11.58
N VAL A 106 -2.38 -3.51 -11.77
CA VAL A 106 -2.55 -4.51 -10.71
C VAL A 106 -1.36 -4.50 -9.75
N VAL A 107 -0.14 -4.50 -10.28
CA VAL A 107 1.11 -4.53 -9.50
C VAL A 107 1.22 -3.30 -8.61
N SER A 108 0.92 -2.10 -9.11
CA SER A 108 1.00 -0.85 -8.34
C SER A 108 0.08 -0.85 -7.11
N LYS A 109 -1.01 -1.61 -7.11
CA LYS A 109 -1.90 -1.77 -5.93
C LYS A 109 -1.32 -2.68 -4.84
N LEU A 110 -0.23 -3.36 -5.12
CA LEU A 110 0.49 -4.25 -4.20
C LEU A 110 1.74 -3.59 -3.62
N VAL A 111 2.00 -2.34 -4.03
CA VAL A 111 3.13 -1.53 -3.61
C VAL A 111 2.66 -0.46 -2.62
N THR A 112 3.45 -0.28 -1.57
CA THR A 112 3.41 0.89 -0.68
C THR A 112 4.65 1.71 -1.00
N PRO A 113 4.52 2.87 -1.68
CA PRO A 113 5.71 3.57 -2.16
C PRO A 113 6.67 3.97 -1.05
N ALA A 114 7.96 3.92 -1.38
CA ALA A 114 9.09 4.13 -0.46
C ALA A 114 9.11 3.18 0.77
N ASP A 115 8.29 2.13 0.80
CA ASP A 115 8.29 1.13 1.87
C ASP A 115 8.18 -0.31 1.31
N PRO A 116 9.32 -0.88 0.85
CA PRO A 116 9.36 -2.22 0.27
C PRO A 116 8.88 -3.32 1.22
N LEU A 117 9.14 -3.21 2.52
CA LEU A 117 8.71 -4.23 3.50
C LEU A 117 7.22 -4.16 3.84
N LYS A 118 6.55 -3.03 3.58
CA LYS A 118 5.07 -2.97 3.60
C LYS A 118 4.43 -3.31 2.25
N SER A 119 5.22 -3.44 1.19
CA SER A 119 4.75 -3.80 -0.13
C SER A 119 4.53 -5.30 -0.24
N ARG A 120 3.27 -5.73 -0.38
CA ARG A 120 2.91 -7.16 -0.55
C ARG A 120 3.64 -7.81 -1.73
N LEU A 121 3.95 -7.04 -2.77
CA LEU A 121 4.75 -7.50 -3.91
C LEU A 121 6.10 -8.07 -3.48
N LEU A 122 6.77 -7.46 -2.49
CA LEU A 122 8.07 -7.90 -1.98
C LEU A 122 7.97 -8.80 -0.74
N LEU A 123 6.95 -8.59 0.09
CA LEU A 123 6.79 -9.30 1.36
C LEU A 123 6.49 -10.80 1.18
N HIS A 124 5.56 -11.14 0.28
CA HIS A 124 5.12 -12.53 0.10
C HIS A 124 6.22 -13.45 -0.45
N PRO A 125 7.05 -13.04 -1.41
CA PRO A 125 8.10 -13.91 -1.95
C PRO A 125 9.39 -13.90 -1.10
N LEU A 126 9.54 -12.99 -0.13
CA LEU A 126 10.69 -12.92 0.77
C LEU A 126 10.60 -13.97 1.89
N SER A 127 11.73 -14.55 2.29
CA SER A 127 11.81 -15.51 3.39
C SER A 127 11.38 -14.89 4.72
N PRO A 128 10.74 -15.66 5.63
CA PRO A 128 10.35 -15.17 6.94
C PRO A 128 11.51 -14.61 7.76
N GLU A 129 12.69 -15.23 7.65
CA GLU A 129 13.91 -14.82 8.37
C GLU A 129 14.39 -13.43 7.94
N ALA A 130 14.06 -13.00 6.72
CA ALA A 130 14.39 -11.68 6.19
C ALA A 130 13.28 -10.64 6.39
N GLY A 131 12.21 -11.00 7.10
CA GLY A 131 11.05 -10.14 7.35
C GLY A 131 9.88 -10.35 6.38
N GLY A 132 9.93 -11.39 5.55
CA GLY A 132 8.78 -11.84 4.76
C GLY A 132 7.66 -12.40 5.62
N ASP A 133 6.48 -12.57 5.03
CA ASP A 133 5.37 -13.21 5.74
C ASP A 133 5.53 -14.75 5.81
N PRO A 134 4.76 -15.47 6.66
CA PRO A 134 4.96 -16.91 6.83
C PRO A 134 4.55 -17.75 5.62
N THR A 135 3.63 -17.28 4.77
CA THR A 135 2.98 -18.13 3.76
C THR A 135 2.96 -17.52 2.37
N HIS A 136 3.45 -18.30 1.39
CA HIS A 136 3.26 -18.02 -0.02
C HIS A 136 3.28 -19.35 -0.78
N ALA A 137 2.14 -19.74 -1.37
CA ALA A 137 1.97 -21.06 -1.98
C ALA A 137 2.95 -21.35 -3.13
N GLY A 138 3.35 -20.31 -3.87
CA GLY A 138 4.36 -20.42 -4.93
C GLY A 138 5.79 -20.57 -4.44
N GLY A 139 6.02 -20.49 -3.12
CA GLY A 139 7.35 -20.59 -2.49
C GLY A 139 7.96 -19.23 -2.14
N LYS A 140 9.10 -19.29 -1.46
CA LYS A 140 9.91 -18.11 -1.11
C LYS A 140 11.07 -18.00 -2.10
N PHE A 141 11.17 -16.88 -2.79
CA PHE A 141 12.09 -16.66 -3.91
C PHE A 141 13.32 -15.86 -3.51
N TRP A 142 13.24 -15.06 -2.45
CA TRP A 142 14.37 -14.26 -1.97
C TRP A 142 14.69 -14.64 -0.53
N LYS A 143 15.96 -14.95 -0.26
CA LYS A 143 16.43 -15.37 1.08
C LYS A 143 16.77 -14.19 1.99
N SER A 144 17.01 -13.01 1.40
CA SER A 144 17.34 -11.78 2.11
C SER A 144 16.96 -10.56 1.28
N GLN A 145 16.94 -9.38 1.92
CA GLN A 145 16.77 -8.09 1.25
C GLN A 145 17.99 -7.68 0.42
N ASP A 146 19.12 -8.40 0.55
CA ASP A 146 20.32 -8.17 -0.28
C ASP A 146 20.25 -8.89 -1.64
N ASP A 147 19.26 -9.77 -1.83
CA ASP A 147 19.03 -10.44 -3.10
C ASP A 147 18.92 -9.39 -4.22
N PRO A 148 19.70 -9.54 -5.31
CA PRO A 148 19.77 -8.53 -6.35
C PRO A 148 18.41 -8.27 -7.02
N GLU A 149 17.56 -9.29 -7.11
CA GLU A 149 16.23 -9.15 -7.69
C GLU A 149 15.26 -8.50 -6.69
N TRP A 150 15.39 -8.81 -5.40
CA TRP A 150 14.63 -8.10 -4.36
C TRP A 150 14.97 -6.60 -4.36
N ARG A 151 16.27 -6.24 -4.36
CA ARG A 151 16.72 -4.84 -4.39
C ARG A 151 16.26 -4.11 -5.64
N LEU A 152 16.27 -4.78 -6.79
CA LEU A 152 15.79 -4.22 -8.04
C LEU A 152 14.33 -3.76 -7.95
N ILE A 153 13.47 -4.56 -7.30
CA ILE A 153 12.06 -4.20 -7.10
C ILE A 153 11.95 -3.14 -5.99
N ALA A 154 12.74 -3.26 -4.92
CA ALA A 154 12.75 -2.32 -3.81
C ALA A 154 13.14 -0.90 -4.23
N ASP A 155 14.11 -0.77 -5.14
CA ASP A 155 14.54 0.53 -5.70
C ASP A 155 13.46 1.18 -6.58
N TRP A 156 12.56 0.38 -7.16
CA TRP A 156 11.44 0.86 -7.97
C TRP A 156 10.21 1.23 -7.12
N VAL A 157 10.07 0.67 -5.92
CA VAL A 157 8.98 0.92 -4.96
C VAL A 157 9.17 2.21 -4.19
#